data_AF-A0A2R7QNR9-F1
#
_entry.id   AF-A0A2R7QNR9-F1
#
_cell.length_a   1.000
_cell.length_b   1.000
_cell.length_c   1.000
_cell.angle_alpha   90.00
_cell.angle_beta   90.00
_cell.angle_gamma   90.00
#
_symmetry.space_group_name_H-M   'P 1'
#
loop_
_entity.id
_entity.type
_entity.pdbx_description
1 polymer ?
#
loop_
_entity_poly.entity_id
_entity_poly.type
_entity_poly.pdbx_seq_one_letter_code
_entity_poly.pdbx_strand_id
1 'polypeptide(L)'
;MPVAIYARISSDRKADAANVQIQVTECLQLVKGRGLTLYRNPDSSSDRGAYVDNNVSVGKIGSIRPDWDEVRRLALAGTIDAIVAWAPDRLYRLAEEQAAFAAEMKHKGIKLHFATSPDADLTTPTGIFHAGLNALMAQHENDLKQARIVSKKKQQAIDGEWNGGRAPLGYKAVPSDPKEPRSKYKLVKNPPVARALKKAIGTAPAFVDSGS
;
A
#
# COMPACT_ATOMS: atom_id res chain seq x y z
N MET A 1 -12.87 9.02 26.26
CA MET A 1 -11.71 9.25 25.38
C MET A 1 -12.20 9.13 23.94
N PRO A 2 -12.64 10.23 23.29
CA PRO A 2 -13.00 10.27 21.87
C PRO A 2 -11.84 9.86 20.95
N VAL A 3 -12.12 9.02 19.95
CA VAL A 3 -11.12 8.52 19.01
C VAL A 3 -11.62 8.57 17.57
N ALA A 4 -10.71 8.78 16.62
CA ALA A 4 -11.00 8.62 15.20
C ALA A 4 -10.35 7.33 14.67
N ILE A 5 -11.07 6.59 13.83
CA ILE A 5 -10.48 5.48 13.06
C ILE A 5 -10.04 6.03 11.70
N TYR A 6 -8.81 5.73 11.30
CA TYR A 6 -8.31 6.01 9.97
C TYR A 6 -7.93 4.72 9.25
N ALA A 7 -8.40 4.58 8.00
CA ALA A 7 -8.05 3.47 7.12
C ALA A 7 -7.66 3.98 5.73
N ARG A 8 -6.86 3.17 5.02
CA ARG A 8 -6.39 3.53 3.68
C ARG A 8 -6.29 2.30 2.79
N ILE A 9 -6.79 2.45 1.56
CA ILE A 9 -6.69 1.42 0.52
C ILE A 9 -5.32 1.51 -0.17
N SER A 10 -4.62 0.37 -0.31
CA SER A 10 -3.47 0.26 -1.21
C SER A 10 -3.94 0.05 -2.65
N SER A 11 -3.24 0.64 -3.62
CA SER A 11 -3.53 0.53 -5.06
C SER A 11 -3.39 -0.90 -5.61
N ASP A 12 -2.81 -1.82 -4.84
CA ASP A 12 -2.45 -3.14 -5.31
C ASP A 12 -3.59 -4.15 -5.09
N ARG A 13 -4.51 -4.23 -6.08
CA ARG A 13 -5.69 -5.13 -6.09
C ARG A 13 -5.38 -6.61 -5.85
N LYS A 14 -4.12 -7.04 -5.96
CA LYS A 14 -3.70 -8.43 -5.78
C LYS A 14 -2.94 -8.69 -4.46
N ALA A 15 -2.45 -7.66 -3.77
CA ALA A 15 -1.44 -7.83 -2.71
C ALA A 15 -1.91 -7.46 -1.30
N ASP A 16 -3.02 -6.73 -1.14
CA ASP A 16 -3.58 -6.45 0.19
C ASP A 16 -4.66 -7.47 0.54
N ALA A 17 -4.31 -8.47 1.36
CA ALA A 17 -5.24 -9.47 1.88
C ALA A 17 -6.34 -8.88 2.79
N ALA A 18 -6.19 -7.62 3.22
CA ALA A 18 -7.19 -6.90 4.01
C ALA A 18 -7.91 -5.85 3.16
N ASN A 19 -9.09 -6.22 2.66
CA ASN A 19 -10.10 -5.27 2.21
C ASN A 19 -10.25 -4.16 3.27
N VAL A 20 -10.42 -2.90 2.88
CA VAL A 20 -10.60 -1.76 3.81
C VAL A 20 -11.65 -2.06 4.89
N GLN A 21 -12.67 -2.84 4.54
CA GLN A 21 -13.70 -3.28 5.46
C GLN A 21 -13.17 -4.15 6.60
N ILE A 22 -12.18 -5.01 6.34
CA ILE A 22 -11.49 -5.82 7.35
C ILE A 22 -10.71 -4.89 8.28
N GLN A 23 -9.92 -3.97 7.72
CA GLN A 23 -9.15 -2.99 8.50
C GLN A 23 -10.05 -2.20 9.46
N VAL A 24 -11.16 -1.64 8.96
CA VAL A 24 -12.12 -0.90 9.77
C VAL A 24 -12.78 -1.81 10.80
N THR A 25 -13.03 -3.08 10.49
CA THR A 25 -13.65 -4.04 11.44
C THR A 25 -12.74 -4.34 12.60
N GLU A 26 -11.48 -4.61 12.35
CA GLU A 26 -10.50 -4.86 13.40
C GLU A 26 -10.26 -3.60 14.24
N CYS A 27 -10.23 -2.41 13.62
CA CYS A 27 -10.16 -1.15 14.35
C CYS A 27 -11.37 -0.93 15.27
N LEU A 28 -12.60 -1.20 14.79
CA LEU A 28 -13.80 -1.10 15.62
C LEU A 28 -13.79 -2.10 16.78
N GLN A 29 -13.30 -3.33 16.54
CA GLN A 29 -13.12 -4.31 17.60
C GLN A 29 -12.11 -3.83 18.65
N LEU A 30 -11.01 -3.22 18.22
CA LEU A 30 -10.02 -2.62 19.12
C LEU A 30 -10.62 -1.48 19.96
N VAL A 31 -11.38 -0.58 19.31
CA VAL A 31 -12.10 0.51 19.97
C VAL A 31 -13.04 -0.04 21.05
N LYS A 32 -13.85 -1.04 20.70
CA LYS A 32 -14.79 -1.68 21.63
C LYS A 32 -14.07 -2.40 22.78
N GLY A 33 -13.04 -3.20 22.46
CA GLY A 33 -12.29 -3.98 23.44
C GLY A 33 -11.54 -3.12 24.46
N ARG A 34 -11.24 -1.87 24.11
CA ARG A 34 -10.58 -0.89 24.99
C ARG A 34 -11.53 0.10 25.65
N GLY A 35 -12.84 -0.01 25.41
CA GLY A 35 -13.82 0.94 25.94
C GLY A 35 -13.65 2.37 25.42
N LEU A 36 -13.10 2.53 24.21
CA LEU A 36 -12.91 3.82 23.56
C LEU A 36 -14.21 4.30 22.91
N THR A 37 -14.38 5.62 22.80
CA THR A 37 -15.59 6.21 22.20
C THR A 37 -15.27 6.69 20.80
N LEU A 38 -15.90 6.10 19.77
CA LEU A 38 -15.71 6.57 18.40
C LEU A 38 -16.31 7.98 18.24
N TYR A 39 -15.53 8.91 17.71
CA TYR A 39 -15.94 10.31 17.53
C TYR A 39 -17.08 10.44 16.51
N ARG A 40 -16.98 9.74 15.38
CA ARG A 40 -18.01 9.71 14.33
C ARG A 40 -18.89 8.49 14.51
N ASN A 41 -20.21 8.68 14.50
CA ASN A 41 -21.15 7.58 14.69
C ASN A 41 -21.03 6.54 13.56
N PRO A 42 -20.82 5.24 13.88
CA PRO A 42 -20.68 4.19 12.88
C PRO A 42 -21.96 3.92 12.09
N ASP A 43 -23.14 4.13 12.67
CA ASP A 43 -24.42 3.78 12.02
C ASP A 43 -24.85 4.81 10.95
N SER A 44 -24.20 5.97 10.93
CA SER A 44 -24.56 7.09 10.05
C SER A 44 -23.69 7.18 8.77
N SER A 45 -22.81 6.20 8.51
CA SER A 45 -21.91 6.26 7.34
C SER A 45 -21.60 4.90 6.76
N SER A 46 -21.42 4.86 5.43
CA SER A 46 -20.99 3.67 4.67
C SER A 46 -19.70 3.06 5.21
N ASP A 47 -18.78 3.92 5.69
CA ASP A 47 -17.47 3.54 6.20
C ASP A 47 -17.47 3.23 7.71
N ARG A 48 -18.67 3.10 8.30
CA ARG A 48 -18.88 2.80 9.72
C ARG A 48 -18.11 3.72 10.68
N GLY A 49 -18.13 5.02 10.38
CA GLY A 49 -17.53 6.06 11.22
C GLY A 49 -16.02 6.20 11.06
N ALA A 50 -15.39 5.41 10.18
CA ALA A 50 -14.00 5.61 9.82
C ALA A 50 -13.81 6.76 8.83
N TYR A 51 -12.60 7.31 8.86
CA TYR A 51 -12.04 8.19 7.85
C TYR A 51 -11.22 7.33 6.88
N VAL A 52 -11.54 7.37 5.59
CA VAL A 52 -11.04 6.42 4.59
C VAL A 52 -10.52 7.15 3.36
N ASP A 53 -9.22 7.02 3.10
CA ASP A 53 -8.63 7.48 1.83
C ASP A 53 -8.43 6.33 0.84
N ASN A 54 -8.94 6.52 -0.38
CA ASN A 54 -8.75 5.62 -1.51
C ASN A 54 -7.53 6.05 -2.34
N ASN A 55 -6.43 5.30 -2.25
CA ASN A 55 -5.18 5.69 -2.89
C ASN A 55 -5.11 5.18 -4.34
N VAL A 56 -5.54 6.01 -5.31
CA VAL A 56 -5.37 5.74 -6.76
C VAL A 56 -3.95 6.08 -7.23
N SER A 57 -3.14 6.78 -6.43
CA SER A 57 -1.81 7.26 -6.81
C SER A 57 -0.71 6.78 -5.84
N VAL A 58 0.11 5.87 -6.35
CA VAL A 58 1.30 5.30 -5.69
C VAL A 58 2.35 6.39 -5.44
N GLY A 59 2.85 6.47 -4.20
CA GLY A 59 4.24 6.88 -3.91
C GLY A 59 4.67 8.31 -4.17
N LYS A 60 3.77 9.29 -4.34
CA LYS A 60 4.16 10.72 -4.36
C LYS A 60 3.91 11.39 -3.01
N ILE A 61 4.94 12.08 -2.51
CA ILE A 61 4.79 13.16 -1.53
C ILE A 61 3.77 14.16 -2.12
N GLY A 62 2.72 14.48 -1.36
CA GLY A 62 1.66 15.40 -1.81
C GLY A 62 0.41 14.75 -2.43
N SER A 63 0.26 13.42 -2.42
CA SER A 63 -1.05 12.81 -2.73
C SER A 63 -2.10 13.26 -1.70
N ILE A 64 -3.17 13.89 -2.18
CA ILE A 64 -4.29 14.43 -1.38
C ILE A 64 -4.91 13.31 -0.53
N ARG A 65 -5.00 13.55 0.78
CA ARG A 65 -5.58 12.64 1.78
C ARG A 65 -6.60 13.41 2.64
N PRO A 66 -7.75 13.79 2.07
CA PRO A 66 -8.70 14.68 2.76
C PRO A 66 -9.16 14.12 4.10
N ASP A 67 -9.34 12.80 4.19
CA ASP A 67 -9.79 12.15 5.42
C ASP A 67 -8.67 12.08 6.46
N TRP A 68 -7.42 11.92 6.03
CA TRP A 68 -6.25 12.04 6.92
C TRP A 68 -6.08 13.46 7.44
N ASP A 69 -6.21 14.46 6.57
CA ASP A 69 -6.06 15.86 6.93
C ASP A 69 -7.13 16.28 7.94
N GLU A 70 -8.36 15.77 7.78
CA GLU A 70 -9.43 15.97 8.75
C GLU A 70 -9.13 15.31 10.10
N VAL A 71 -8.63 14.07 10.12
CA VAL A 71 -8.20 13.40 11.37
C VAL A 71 -7.09 14.19 12.06
N ARG A 72 -6.10 14.70 11.31
CA ARG A 72 -5.04 15.56 11.87
C ARG A 72 -5.62 16.85 12.44
N ARG A 73 -6.57 17.47 11.75
CA ARG A 73 -7.25 18.70 12.22
C ARG A 73 -7.98 18.45 13.54
N LEU A 74 -8.72 17.34 13.65
CA LEU A 74 -9.42 16.95 14.88
C LEU A 74 -8.45 16.69 16.04
N ALA A 75 -7.33 16.02 15.76
CA ALA A 75 -6.27 15.78 16.75
C ALA A 75 -5.62 17.09 17.22
N LEU A 76 -5.28 18.00 16.29
CA LEU A 76 -4.71 19.31 16.60
C LEU A 76 -5.64 20.18 17.45
N ALA A 77 -6.94 20.10 17.17
CA ALA A 77 -7.98 20.80 17.91
C ALA A 77 -8.30 20.17 19.28
N GLY A 78 -7.72 19.01 19.61
CA GLY A 78 -8.06 18.28 20.84
C GLY A 78 -9.49 17.74 20.86
N THR A 79 -10.12 17.62 19.68
CA THR A 79 -11.47 17.05 19.55
C THR A 79 -11.46 15.53 19.70
N ILE A 80 -10.32 14.90 19.41
CA ILE A 80 -10.04 13.49 19.66
C ILE A 80 -8.78 13.35 20.50
N ASP A 81 -8.74 12.33 21.34
CA ASP A 81 -7.61 12.01 22.22
C ASP A 81 -6.72 10.92 21.65
N ALA A 82 -7.23 10.14 20.68
CA ALA A 82 -6.46 9.10 20.03
C ALA A 82 -6.88 8.87 18.57
N ILE A 83 -5.94 8.34 17.81
CA ILE A 83 -6.15 7.84 16.45
C ILE A 83 -5.98 6.34 16.48
N VAL A 84 -6.92 5.63 15.85
CA VAL A 84 -6.90 4.18 15.70
C VAL A 84 -6.68 3.85 14.23
N ALA A 85 -5.73 2.98 13.94
CA ALA A 85 -5.47 2.49 12.59
C ALA A 85 -5.16 1.00 12.60
N TRP A 86 -5.21 0.36 11.43
CA TRP A 86 -4.91 -1.07 11.35
C TRP A 86 -3.43 -1.36 11.62
N ALA A 87 -2.55 -0.55 11.06
CA ALA A 87 -1.10 -0.62 11.21
C ALA A 87 -0.45 0.76 10.94
N PRO A 88 0.81 0.99 11.35
CA PRO A 88 1.50 2.28 11.16
C PRO A 88 1.64 2.72 9.69
N ASP A 89 1.82 1.77 8.76
CA ASP A 89 1.93 2.01 7.31
C ASP A 89 0.62 2.53 6.67
N ARG A 90 -0.49 2.42 7.40
CA ARG A 90 -1.76 3.04 7.00
C ARG A 90 -1.76 4.53 7.31
N LEU A 91 -1.13 4.96 8.40
CA LEU A 91 -1.01 6.36 8.77
C LEU A 91 0.05 7.10 7.95
N TYR A 92 1.23 6.50 7.80
CA TYR A 92 2.41 7.15 7.21
C TYR A 92 2.96 6.32 6.05
N ARG A 93 3.33 6.98 4.95
CA ARG A 93 3.98 6.34 3.80
C ARG A 93 5.50 6.30 3.92
N LEU A 94 6.07 7.28 4.64
CA LEU A 94 7.50 7.49 4.81
C LEU A 94 7.81 7.76 6.29
N ALA A 95 9.00 7.38 6.73
CA ALA A 95 9.47 7.68 8.09
C ALA A 95 9.48 9.20 8.38
N GLU A 96 9.73 10.02 7.35
CA GLU A 96 9.68 11.48 7.43
C GLU A 96 8.27 12.01 7.74
N GLU A 97 7.22 11.43 7.13
CA GLU A 97 5.83 11.78 7.44
C GLU A 97 5.48 11.48 8.89
N GLN A 98 5.97 10.34 9.39
CA GLN A 98 5.77 9.93 10.78
C GLN A 98 6.50 10.87 11.75
N ALA A 99 7.75 11.20 11.47
CA ALA A 99 8.53 12.14 12.30
C ALA A 99 7.88 13.53 12.35
N ALA A 100 7.42 14.03 11.20
CA ALA A 100 6.73 15.31 11.11
C ALA A 100 5.41 15.31 11.91
N PHE A 101 4.63 14.23 11.80
CA PHE A 101 3.41 14.08 12.59
C PHE A 101 3.69 14.01 14.09
N ALA A 102 4.70 13.24 14.51
CA ALA A 102 5.07 13.14 15.93
C ALA A 102 5.52 14.49 16.49
N ALA A 103 6.28 15.28 15.71
CA ALA A 103 6.69 16.62 16.11
C ALA A 103 5.51 17.58 16.26
N GLU A 104 4.56 17.55 15.32
CA GLU A 104 3.34 18.37 15.35
C GLU A 104 2.44 18.02 16.55
N MET A 105 2.35 16.74 16.89
CA MET A 105 1.46 16.24 17.94
C MET A 105 2.08 16.15 19.33
N LYS A 106 3.39 16.44 19.46
CA LYS A 106 4.17 16.32 20.70
C LYS A 106 3.51 16.94 21.93
N HIS A 107 2.84 18.09 21.77
CA HIS A 107 2.20 18.83 22.87
C HIS A 107 0.68 18.62 22.94
N LYS A 108 0.12 17.75 22.10
CA LYS A 108 -1.33 17.56 21.96
C LYS A 108 -1.85 16.34 22.72
N GLY A 109 -0.97 15.50 23.25
CA GLY A 109 -1.40 14.36 24.07
C GLY A 109 -2.05 13.21 23.28
N ILE A 110 -1.94 13.20 21.95
CA ILE A 110 -2.59 12.21 21.09
C ILE A 110 -1.95 10.83 21.26
N LYS A 111 -2.78 9.80 21.42
CA LYS A 111 -2.34 8.40 21.44
C LYS A 111 -2.57 7.73 20.08
N LEU A 112 -1.69 6.79 19.71
CA LEU A 112 -1.89 5.97 18.53
C LEU A 112 -2.14 4.52 18.92
N HIS A 113 -3.27 3.98 18.46
CA HIS A 113 -3.63 2.58 18.66
C HIS A 113 -3.60 1.83 17.34
N PHE A 114 -2.98 0.66 17.33
CA PHE A 114 -2.87 -0.16 16.14
C PHE A 114 -3.50 -1.54 16.35
N ALA A 115 -4.22 -2.04 15.33
CA ALA A 115 -4.87 -3.35 15.41
C ALA A 115 -3.85 -4.51 15.31
N THR A 116 -2.80 -4.34 14.49
CA THR A 116 -1.81 -5.39 14.21
C THR A 116 -0.38 -5.03 14.63
N SER A 117 -0.21 -3.91 15.34
CA SER A 117 1.09 -3.44 15.81
C SER A 117 0.99 -2.96 17.26
N PRO A 118 2.10 -2.90 18.01
CA PRO A 118 2.11 -2.27 19.32
C PRO A 118 1.68 -0.81 19.22
N ASP A 119 0.94 -0.34 20.22
CA ASP A 119 0.56 1.06 20.33
C ASP A 119 1.79 1.97 20.38
N ALA A 120 1.61 3.21 19.90
CA ALA A 120 2.61 4.25 20.05
C ALA A 120 2.05 5.38 20.93
N ASP A 121 2.73 5.63 22.04
CA ASP A 121 2.50 6.80 22.87
C ASP A 121 3.46 7.92 22.46
N LEU A 122 2.98 8.83 21.62
CA LEU A 122 3.77 9.96 21.13
C LEU A 122 3.94 11.09 22.17
N THR A 123 3.44 10.91 23.39
CA THR A 123 3.58 11.88 24.48
C THR A 123 4.87 11.70 25.28
N THR A 124 5.56 10.56 25.10
CA THR A 124 6.80 10.25 25.82
C THR A 124 8.02 10.25 24.89
N PRO A 125 9.21 10.71 25.34
CA PRO A 125 10.42 10.61 24.53
C PRO A 125 10.73 9.19 24.07
N THR A 126 10.50 8.19 24.94
CA THR A 126 10.68 6.76 24.63
C THR A 126 9.71 6.29 23.55
N GLY A 127 8.43 6.69 23.62
CA GLY A 127 7.44 6.31 22.62
C GLY A 127 7.71 6.95 21.26
N ILE A 128 8.17 8.21 21.21
CA ILE A 128 8.63 8.86 19.98
C ILE A 128 9.83 8.10 19.39
N PHE A 129 10.82 7.72 20.22
CA PHE A 129 11.99 6.96 19.79
C PHE A 129 11.62 5.60 19.21
N HIS A 130 10.81 4.80 19.91
CA HIS A 130 10.38 3.49 19.42
C HIS A 130 9.52 3.60 18.15
N ALA A 131 8.65 4.59 18.07
CA ALA A 131 7.87 4.84 16.86
C ALA A 131 8.78 5.11 15.66
N GLY A 132 9.79 5.97 15.82
CA GLY A 132 10.78 6.25 14.77
C GLY A 132 11.62 5.03 14.37
N LEU A 133 12.09 4.24 15.35
CA LEU A 133 12.84 3.01 15.08
C LEU A 133 12.01 1.99 14.28
N ASN A 134 10.76 1.77 14.68
CA ASN A 134 9.84 0.88 13.96
C ASN A 134 9.59 1.36 12.52
N ALA A 135 9.49 2.68 12.32
CA ALA A 135 9.35 3.27 10.99
C ALA A 135 10.54 2.94 10.08
N LEU A 136 11.76 3.11 10.60
CA LEU A 136 12.99 2.83 9.88
C LEU A 136 13.13 1.34 9.56
N MET A 137 12.77 0.46 10.48
CA MET A 137 12.76 -0.98 10.24
C MET A 137 11.76 -1.38 9.15
N ALA A 138 10.54 -0.86 9.22
CA ALA A 138 9.51 -1.11 8.21
C ALA A 138 9.94 -0.62 6.81
N GLN A 139 10.57 0.57 6.74
CA GLN A 139 11.15 1.08 5.50
C GLN A 139 12.24 0.15 4.97
N HIS A 140 13.16 -0.28 5.82
CA HIS A 140 14.24 -1.19 5.43
C HIS A 140 13.71 -2.52 4.88
N GLU A 141 12.69 -3.11 5.51
CA GLU A 141 12.05 -4.32 5.00
C GLU A 141 11.41 -4.13 3.63
N ASN A 142 10.77 -2.97 3.42
CA ASN A 142 10.18 -2.62 2.13
C ASN A 142 11.26 -2.46 1.06
N ASP A 143 12.37 -1.79 1.38
CA ASP A 143 13.50 -1.61 0.48
C ASP A 143 14.12 -2.96 0.08
N LEU A 144 14.30 -3.87 1.04
CA LEU A 144 14.75 -5.24 0.77
C LEU A 144 13.77 -6.00 -0.12
N LYS A 145 12.45 -5.88 0.11
CA LYS A 145 11.43 -6.49 -0.76
C LYS A 145 11.50 -5.92 -2.17
N GLN A 146 11.63 -4.60 -2.33
CA GLN A 146 11.78 -3.95 -3.63
C GLN A 146 13.05 -4.42 -4.34
N ALA A 147 14.18 -4.44 -3.65
CA ALA A 147 15.45 -4.93 -4.19
C ALA A 147 15.33 -6.39 -4.68
N ARG A 148 14.67 -7.26 -3.91
CA ARG A 148 14.39 -8.65 -4.33
C ARG A 148 13.50 -8.72 -5.57
N ILE A 149 12.45 -7.89 -5.65
CA ILE A 149 11.56 -7.83 -6.82
C ILE A 149 12.33 -7.38 -8.06
N VAL A 150 13.16 -6.34 -7.95
CA VAL A 150 13.98 -5.84 -9.05
C VAL A 150 14.99 -6.90 -9.51
N SER A 151 15.72 -7.52 -8.59
CA SER A 151 16.66 -8.60 -8.90
C SER A 151 15.96 -9.78 -9.58
N LYS A 152 14.78 -10.20 -9.10
CA LYS A 152 13.98 -11.25 -9.73
C LYS A 152 13.58 -10.87 -11.15
N LYS A 153 13.07 -9.66 -11.38
CA LYS A 153 12.68 -9.17 -12.72
C LYS A 153 13.89 -9.09 -13.67
N LYS A 154 15.06 -8.71 -13.17
CA LYS A 154 16.31 -8.69 -13.93
C LYS A 154 16.70 -10.11 -14.36
N GLN A 155 16.67 -11.07 -13.43
CA GLN A 155 16.99 -12.46 -13.75
C GLN A 155 16.01 -13.05 -14.77
N GLN A 156 14.70 -12.82 -14.58
CA GLN A 156 13.68 -13.23 -15.54
C GLN A 156 13.91 -12.65 -16.94
N ALA A 157 14.34 -11.39 -17.03
CA ALA A 157 14.68 -10.78 -18.32
C ALA A 157 15.92 -11.44 -18.97
N ILE A 158 16.95 -11.78 -18.18
CA ILE A 158 18.14 -12.51 -18.66
C ILE A 158 17.75 -13.91 -19.17
N ASP A 159 16.87 -14.60 -18.44
CA ASP A 159 16.39 -15.95 -18.77
C ASP A 159 15.42 -15.98 -19.97
N GLY A 160 15.14 -14.81 -20.59
CA GLY A 160 14.20 -14.67 -21.70
C GLY A 160 12.74 -14.90 -21.30
N GLU A 161 12.42 -14.70 -20.01
CA GLU A 161 11.10 -14.91 -19.44
C GLU A 161 10.27 -13.62 -19.47
N TRP A 162 8.95 -13.78 -19.63
CA TRP A 162 8.00 -12.69 -19.61
C TRP A 162 7.69 -12.27 -18.17
N ASN A 163 7.98 -11.00 -17.86
CA ASN A 163 7.82 -10.38 -16.54
C ASN A 163 6.34 -10.09 -16.14
N GLY A 164 5.37 -10.55 -16.93
CA GLY A 164 3.94 -10.40 -16.68
C GLY A 164 3.31 -9.13 -17.26
N GLY A 165 2.01 -8.95 -17.03
CA GLY A 165 1.22 -7.89 -17.64
C GLY A 165 0.61 -8.29 -19.00
N ARG A 166 -0.02 -7.33 -19.69
CA ARG A 166 -0.60 -7.57 -21.02
C ARG A 166 0.51 -7.81 -22.03
N ALA A 167 0.46 -8.93 -22.75
CA ALA A 167 1.43 -9.22 -23.80
C ALA A 167 1.44 -8.08 -24.85
N PRO A 168 2.62 -7.67 -25.34
CA PRO A 168 2.71 -6.66 -26.40
C PRO A 168 1.93 -7.06 -27.64
N LEU A 169 1.46 -6.06 -28.39
CA LEU A 169 0.71 -6.28 -29.63
C LEU A 169 1.54 -7.10 -30.63
N GLY A 170 0.96 -8.16 -31.17
CA GLY A 170 1.66 -9.11 -32.06
C GLY A 170 2.35 -10.29 -31.35
N TYR A 171 2.29 -10.36 -30.01
CA TYR A 171 2.82 -11.47 -29.21
C TYR A 171 1.74 -12.09 -28.33
N LYS A 172 1.97 -13.33 -27.88
CA LYS A 172 1.20 -14.05 -26.87
C LYS A 172 2.13 -14.52 -25.76
N ALA A 173 1.71 -14.39 -24.51
CA ALA A 173 2.39 -15.02 -23.39
C ALA A 173 1.97 -16.49 -23.33
N VAL A 174 2.92 -17.40 -23.35
CA VAL A 174 2.69 -18.86 -23.21
C VAL A 174 3.53 -19.41 -22.06
N PRO A 175 3.10 -20.49 -21.38
CA PRO A 175 3.94 -21.17 -20.39
C PRO A 175 5.27 -21.59 -21.01
N SER A 176 6.36 -21.47 -20.25
CA SER A 176 7.71 -21.86 -20.65
C SER A 176 7.86 -23.37 -20.73
N ASP A 177 7.10 -24.09 -19.89
CA ASP A 177 6.90 -25.54 -19.98
C ASP A 177 5.44 -25.84 -20.33
N PRO A 178 5.14 -26.39 -21.52
CA PRO A 178 3.79 -26.76 -21.93
C PRO A 178 3.11 -27.81 -21.03
N LYS A 179 3.88 -28.61 -20.29
CA LYS A 179 3.36 -29.64 -19.37
C LYS A 179 3.04 -29.08 -17.99
N GLU A 180 3.52 -27.88 -17.67
CA GLU A 180 3.29 -27.21 -16.39
C GLU A 180 2.63 -25.84 -16.60
N PRO A 181 1.28 -25.76 -16.49
CA PRO A 181 0.54 -24.51 -16.73
C PRO A 181 0.87 -23.37 -15.76
N ARG A 182 1.50 -23.67 -14.63
CA ARG A 182 1.99 -22.69 -13.64
C ARG A 182 3.46 -22.33 -13.82
N SER A 183 4.11 -22.85 -14.87
CA SER A 183 5.47 -22.45 -15.21
C SER A 183 5.51 -20.96 -15.57
N LYS A 184 6.71 -20.41 -15.59
CA LYS A 184 6.93 -19.02 -15.95
C LYS A 184 6.52 -18.82 -17.42
N TYR A 185 6.23 -17.60 -17.84
CA TYR A 185 5.75 -17.35 -19.20
C TYR A 185 6.88 -16.88 -20.11
N LYS A 186 6.77 -17.11 -21.42
CA LYS A 186 7.61 -16.51 -22.47
C LYS A 186 6.72 -15.86 -23.51
N LEU A 187 7.22 -14.84 -24.22
CA LEU A 187 6.51 -14.23 -25.33
C LEU A 187 6.79 -15.00 -26.63
N VAL A 188 5.74 -15.37 -27.34
CA VAL A 188 5.82 -16.00 -28.67
C VAL A 188 5.04 -15.15 -29.66
N LYS A 189 5.53 -14.98 -30.88
CA LYS A 189 4.84 -14.23 -31.94
C LYS A 189 3.43 -14.81 -32.18
N ASN A 190 2.45 -13.93 -32.35
CA ASN A 190 1.08 -14.27 -32.73
C ASN A 190 0.91 -14.03 -34.26
N PRO A 191 1.01 -15.07 -35.11
CA PRO A 191 1.22 -14.88 -36.55
C PRO A 191 0.10 -14.13 -37.29
N PRO A 192 -1.20 -14.32 -37.01
CA PRO A 192 -2.27 -13.51 -37.59
C PRO A 192 -2.14 -12.02 -37.29
N VAL A 193 -1.89 -11.66 -36.03
CA VAL A 193 -1.80 -10.26 -35.58
C VAL A 193 -0.48 -9.62 -36.06
N ALA A 194 0.63 -10.35 -35.99
CA ALA A 194 1.93 -9.88 -36.46
C ALA A 194 1.95 -9.62 -37.98
N ARG A 195 1.26 -10.45 -38.78
CA ARG A 195 1.11 -10.24 -40.23
C ARG A 195 0.25 -9.02 -40.54
N ALA A 196 -0.86 -8.84 -39.82
CA ALA A 196 -1.70 -7.65 -39.95
C ALA A 196 -0.93 -6.37 -39.60
N LEU A 197 -0.12 -6.39 -38.53
CA LEU A 197 0.75 -5.27 -38.17
C LEU A 197 1.77 -4.95 -39.26
N LYS A 198 2.51 -5.96 -39.74
CA LYS A 198 3.52 -5.77 -40.79
C LYS A 198 2.93 -5.15 -42.07
N LYS A 199 1.69 -5.50 -42.41
CA LYS A 199 0.95 -4.93 -43.55
C LYS A 199 0.51 -3.48 -43.31
N ALA A 200 0.23 -3.09 -42.06
CA ALA A 200 -0.28 -1.76 -41.71
C ALA A 200 0.81 -0.70 -41.49
N ILE A 201 1.97 -1.09 -40.95
CA ILE A 201 3.04 -0.15 -40.52
C ILE A 201 4.41 -0.43 -41.18
N GLY A 202 4.51 -1.39 -42.10
CA GLY A 202 5.73 -1.67 -42.88
C GLY A 202 6.86 -2.39 -42.12
N THR A 203 6.81 -2.44 -40.78
CA THR A 203 7.80 -3.14 -39.95
C THR A 203 7.10 -4.07 -38.95
N ALA A 204 7.69 -5.23 -38.66
CA ALA A 204 7.21 -6.10 -37.59
C ALA A 204 7.83 -5.63 -36.26
N PRO A 205 7.06 -5.58 -35.15
CA PRO A 205 7.63 -5.23 -33.85
C PRO A 205 8.65 -6.28 -33.44
N ALA A 206 9.93 -5.89 -33.34
CA ALA A 206 10.99 -6.73 -32.81
C ALA A 206 11.07 -6.51 -31.30
N PHE A 207 10.72 -7.55 -30.53
CA PHE A 207 11.23 -7.65 -29.17
C PHE A 207 12.67 -8.18 -29.32
N VAL A 208 13.63 -7.57 -28.62
CA VAL A 208 15.01 -8.07 -28.63
C VAL A 208 14.98 -9.43 -27.94
N ASP A 209 15.05 -10.50 -28.72
CA ASP A 209 15.35 -11.83 -28.19
C ASP A 209 16.80 -11.77 -27.70
N SER A 210 17.02 -11.80 -26.39
CA SER A 210 18.36 -11.90 -25.79
C SER A 210 18.93 -13.32 -25.88
N GLY A 211 18.50 -14.11 -26.87
CA GLY A 211 18.94 -15.48 -27.13
C GLY A 211 19.43 -15.61 -28.57
N SER A 212 20.72 -15.46 -28.77
CA SER A 212 21.49 -16.01 -29.90
C SER A 212 22.73 -16.66 -29.33
#